data_AF-A0A3S0BYD6-F1
#
_entry.id   AF-A0A3S0BYD6-F1
#
_cell.length_a   1.000
_cell.length_b   1.000
_cell.length_c   1.000
_cell.angle_alpha   90.00
_cell.angle_beta   90.00
_cell.angle_gamma   90.00
#
_symmetry.space_group_name_H-M   'P 1'
#
loop_
_entity.id
_entity.type
_entity.pdbx_description
1 polymer ?
#
loop_
_entity_poly.entity_id
_entity_poly.type
_entity_poly.pdbx_seq_one_letter_code
_entity_poly.pdbx_strand_id
1 'polypeptide(L)'
;MSHYRTGEGRSDGGGDRMLGPMDCPSCGAAGAAGARFCWSCGQPLRAPTEERRVVTVLFADLVGFTALSEHLDPEQVRRLVDHAFERLVRDVTSFGGRVDKIVGDAIVALFGAPVAHEDDAERAVRSGLRMQETLAAMADDDWLPDAGSPIGPDGGPVPALRMRIGINTGEVLVGALRAGGDYTAMGDVVNTASRLQTMAEPGEVLVGGSTHAATASVISYESRGALVPRGRDGAVPVFSAITAVQPPGYRPRARVEAPLVGRGPEMDALTDALGLSVARGRGQIVLIVGEAGVGKTRLADELAHVAAIDHGVAHFNGRCVPYGEANPWWPVAEALRAGCGVHRDDPLTVAHERVTRAVATACRPPDPASAAPPNELTGDSEEAIVAGLLHLMGYEGPWRGLDGPAVRAEATHALVSFLEASLRHGPIMVRVSDLHWADQVVLDLIDEVAARLARCPFLLVATARGELQERWSPRAGRFNTLVLNLDPLDRTASAQLLDLLAGSELDPQRRSTLLDRSGGNPFYLEELVALVGPAPAATVGDPPAGVPVGTVDDGSGRPGATGSASRSGPGVGRGELSGPASDAALPDTLRGLVAARIDGLGRD
;
A
#
# COMPACT_ATOMS: atom_id res chain seq x y z
N MET A 1 73.00 -18.19 12.54
CA MET A 1 73.53 -18.69 11.26
C MET A 1 73.38 -20.21 11.21
N SER A 2 72.34 -20.71 10.58
CA SER A 2 72.42 -21.83 9.62
C SER A 2 71.04 -21.99 9.01
N HIS A 3 70.98 -21.73 7.70
CA HIS A 3 69.77 -21.52 6.93
C HIS A 3 69.24 -22.84 6.33
N TYR A 4 67.91 -22.92 6.29
CA TYR A 4 67.06 -23.56 5.27
C TYR A 4 67.14 -25.07 5.00
N ARG A 5 66.05 -25.77 5.32
CA ARG A 5 65.44 -26.80 4.45
C ARG A 5 63.98 -27.11 4.87
N THR A 6 63.28 -27.76 3.93
CA THR A 6 61.88 -28.27 3.90
C THR A 6 60.85 -27.23 3.41
N GLY A 7 59.99 -27.52 2.43
CA GLY A 7 59.68 -28.79 1.77
C GLY A 7 58.74 -28.58 0.58
N GLU A 8 58.61 -29.64 -0.20
CA GLU A 8 57.86 -29.79 -1.45
C GLU A 8 56.36 -29.49 -1.29
N GLY A 9 55.76 -28.88 -2.31
CA GLY A 9 54.31 -28.76 -2.48
C GLY A 9 53.95 -29.13 -3.91
N ARG A 10 53.55 -30.39 -4.12
CA ARG A 10 53.01 -30.92 -5.36
C ARG A 10 51.72 -30.21 -5.76
N SER A 11 51.56 -30.10 -7.08
CA SER A 11 50.38 -29.68 -7.83
C SER A 11 49.12 -30.51 -7.51
N ASP A 12 48.03 -29.84 -7.16
CA ASP A 12 46.64 -30.24 -7.39
C ASP A 12 45.94 -28.99 -7.98
N GLY A 13 45.42 -28.97 -9.20
CA GLY A 13 44.34 -29.85 -9.64
C GLY A 13 43.02 -29.21 -9.23
N GLY A 14 42.48 -28.30 -10.05
CA GLY A 14 41.21 -27.62 -9.80
C GLY A 14 40.05 -28.61 -9.71
N GLY A 15 39.70 -28.99 -8.47
CA GLY A 15 38.49 -29.74 -8.16
C GLY A 15 37.41 -28.80 -7.68
N ASP A 16 36.31 -28.73 -8.44
CA ASP A 16 35.04 -28.19 -7.99
C ASP A 16 34.62 -28.95 -6.71
N ARG A 17 34.70 -28.29 -5.55
CA ARG A 17 34.26 -28.87 -4.28
C ARG A 17 32.75 -28.99 -4.33
N MET A 18 32.27 -30.18 -4.67
CA MET A 18 30.87 -30.57 -4.57
C MET A 18 30.42 -30.49 -3.11
N LEU A 19 29.91 -29.31 -2.72
CA LEU A 19 29.37 -29.03 -1.39
C LEU A 19 28.02 -29.75 -1.26
N GLY A 20 27.91 -30.63 -0.25
CA GLY A 20 26.71 -31.40 0.04
C GLY A 20 25.50 -30.54 0.45
N PRO A 21 24.31 -31.17 0.61
CA PRO A 21 23.10 -30.49 1.05
C PRO A 21 23.32 -29.83 2.42
N MET A 22 23.07 -28.51 2.51
CA MET A 22 23.13 -27.75 3.76
C MET A 22 21.72 -27.65 4.34
N ASP A 23 21.54 -28.01 5.60
CA ASP A 23 20.29 -27.81 6.32
C ASP A 23 20.02 -26.32 6.52
N CYS A 24 18.76 -25.91 6.40
CA CYS A 24 18.37 -24.52 6.58
C CYS A 24 18.66 -24.07 8.03
N PRO A 25 19.43 -22.98 8.24
CA PRO A 25 19.74 -22.50 9.59
C PRO A 25 18.53 -21.89 10.32
N SER A 26 17.44 -21.60 9.60
CA SER A 26 16.21 -21.03 10.17
C SER A 26 15.21 -22.10 10.57
N CYS A 27 14.85 -23.01 9.64
CA CYS A 27 13.80 -24.01 9.89
C CYS A 27 14.28 -25.46 9.97
N GLY A 28 15.58 -25.73 9.79
CA GLY A 28 16.16 -27.07 9.85
C GLY A 28 15.80 -27.99 8.68
N ALA A 29 15.05 -27.51 7.67
CA ALA A 29 14.71 -28.30 6.50
C ALA A 29 15.96 -28.63 5.68
N ALA A 30 16.08 -29.88 5.23
CA ALA A 30 17.18 -30.34 4.38
C ALA A 30 17.20 -29.54 3.07
N GLY A 31 18.31 -28.83 2.82
CA GLY A 31 18.50 -28.05 1.61
C GLY A 31 18.92 -28.94 0.44
N ALA A 32 18.27 -28.82 -0.71
CA ALA A 32 18.72 -29.49 -1.92
C ALA A 32 20.11 -28.96 -2.35
N ALA A 33 20.97 -29.84 -2.86
CA ALA A 33 22.28 -29.45 -3.37
C ALA A 33 22.12 -28.40 -4.48
N GLY A 34 22.65 -27.19 -4.28
CA GLY A 34 22.53 -26.07 -5.22
C GLY A 34 21.39 -25.07 -4.94
N ALA A 35 20.50 -25.34 -3.96
CA ALA A 35 19.41 -24.44 -3.64
C ALA A 35 19.89 -23.07 -3.12
N ARG A 36 19.38 -21.98 -3.68
CA ARG A 36 19.66 -20.59 -3.25
C ARG A 36 18.79 -20.15 -2.08
N PHE A 37 17.58 -20.70 -1.98
CA PHE A 37 16.61 -20.44 -0.92
C PHE A 37 16.09 -21.76 -0.36
N CYS A 38 15.70 -21.76 0.91
CA CYS A 38 15.03 -22.88 1.54
C CYS A 38 13.64 -23.03 0.91
N TRP A 39 13.34 -24.22 0.39
CA TRP A 39 12.04 -24.54 -0.19
C TRP A 39 10.88 -24.45 0.82
N SER A 40 11.18 -24.61 2.11
CA SER A 40 10.17 -24.63 3.18
C SER A 40 9.91 -23.25 3.79
N CYS A 41 10.92 -22.41 3.99
CA CYS A 41 10.75 -21.12 4.68
C CYS A 41 11.26 -19.90 3.89
N GLY A 42 11.74 -20.09 2.66
CA GLY A 42 12.25 -18.99 1.83
C GLY A 42 13.60 -18.42 2.26
N GLN A 43 14.19 -18.88 3.36
CA GLN A 43 15.45 -18.35 3.87
C GLN A 43 16.60 -18.56 2.86
N PRO A 44 17.41 -17.53 2.54
CA PRO A 44 18.54 -17.68 1.63
C PRO A 44 19.57 -18.65 2.21
N LEU A 45 19.84 -19.74 1.50
CA LEU A 45 20.87 -20.73 1.85
C LEU A 45 22.26 -20.34 1.32
N ARG A 46 22.32 -19.36 0.41
CA ARG A 46 23.54 -18.80 -0.17
C ARG A 46 23.42 -17.28 -0.27
N ALA A 47 24.47 -16.56 0.09
CA ALA A 47 24.55 -15.11 -0.16
C ALA A 47 24.67 -14.86 -1.69
N PRO A 48 23.82 -14.03 -2.31
CA PRO A 48 23.98 -13.65 -3.71
C PRO A 48 25.28 -12.87 -3.89
N THR A 49 26.09 -13.24 -4.89
CA THR A 49 27.33 -12.52 -5.22
C THR A 49 27.07 -11.22 -5.97
N GLU A 50 26.05 -11.18 -6.83
CA GLU A 50 25.53 -9.99 -7.53
C GLU A 50 24.12 -10.32 -8.06
N GLU A 51 23.14 -9.45 -7.85
CA GLU A 51 21.76 -9.66 -8.32
C GLU A 51 21.20 -8.37 -8.92
N ARG A 52 20.60 -8.46 -10.12
CA ARG A 52 19.82 -7.34 -10.67
C ARG A 52 18.50 -7.25 -9.92
N ARG A 53 18.23 -6.10 -9.33
CA ARG A 53 17.00 -5.83 -8.59
C ARG A 53 16.46 -4.46 -8.96
N VAL A 54 15.14 -4.33 -8.96
CA VAL A 54 14.50 -3.01 -9.01
C VAL A 54 14.60 -2.40 -7.62
N VAL A 55 15.14 -1.20 -7.54
CA VAL A 55 15.19 -0.41 -6.30
C VAL A 55 14.65 0.99 -6.57
N THR A 56 14.20 1.64 -5.51
CA THR A 56 13.92 3.08 -5.54
C THR A 56 14.98 3.81 -4.73
N VAL A 57 15.62 4.80 -5.36
CA VAL A 57 16.68 5.60 -4.75
C VAL A 57 16.13 6.98 -4.42
N LEU A 58 16.34 7.43 -3.19
CA LEU A 58 16.02 8.77 -2.71
C LEU A 58 17.33 9.51 -2.42
N PHE A 59 17.49 10.68 -3.05
CA PHE A 59 18.50 11.67 -2.70
C PHE A 59 17.82 12.87 -2.08
N ALA A 60 18.23 13.27 -0.89
CA ALA A 60 17.75 14.46 -0.21
C ALA A 60 18.95 15.33 0.19
N ASP A 61 18.86 16.63 -0.03
CA ASP A 61 19.97 17.57 0.18
C ASP A 61 19.45 18.80 0.92
N LEU A 62 20.11 19.17 2.01
CA LEU A 62 19.67 20.24 2.91
C LEU A 62 20.05 21.61 2.34
N VAL A 63 19.07 22.49 2.20
CA VAL A 63 19.24 23.87 1.74
C VAL A 63 18.98 24.84 2.89
N GLY A 64 19.83 25.86 3.01
CA GLY A 64 19.76 26.88 4.06
C GLY A 64 20.88 26.79 5.09
N PHE A 65 21.71 25.74 5.05
CA PHE A 65 22.85 25.55 5.96
C PHE A 65 23.89 26.67 5.89
N THR A 66 24.21 27.16 4.68
CA THR A 66 25.18 28.25 4.49
C THR A 66 24.70 29.55 5.14
N ALA A 67 23.42 29.88 4.97
CA ALA A 67 22.83 31.05 5.61
C ALA A 67 22.81 30.87 7.15
N LEU A 68 22.52 29.69 7.67
CA LEU A 68 22.59 29.41 9.10
C LEU A 68 24.01 29.58 9.66
N SER A 69 25.02 29.14 8.91
CA SER A 69 26.44 29.23 9.29
C SER A 69 26.98 30.65 9.37
N GLU A 70 26.31 31.62 8.72
CA GLU A 70 26.66 33.04 8.80
C GLU A 70 26.12 33.72 10.06
N HIS A 71 25.05 33.17 10.68
CA HIS A 71 24.29 33.83 11.74
C HIS A 71 24.33 33.09 13.08
N LEU A 72 24.78 31.82 13.11
CA LEU A 72 24.84 30.99 14.31
C LEU A 72 26.25 30.48 14.56
N ASP A 73 26.56 30.18 15.83
CA ASP A 73 27.82 29.55 16.19
C ASP A 73 27.94 28.16 15.53
N PRO A 74 29.12 27.76 15.01
CA PRO A 74 29.31 26.46 14.36
C PRO A 74 28.86 25.25 15.20
N GLU A 75 28.97 25.31 16.53
CA GLU A 75 28.50 24.25 17.42
C GLU A 75 26.97 24.20 17.52
N GLN A 76 26.28 25.34 17.39
CA GLN A 76 24.82 25.41 17.35
C GLN A 76 24.28 24.90 16.00
N VAL A 77 24.92 25.29 14.91
CA VAL A 77 24.59 24.82 13.56
C VAL A 77 24.77 23.31 13.45
N ARG A 78 25.87 22.78 13.99
CA ARG A 78 26.11 21.34 14.02
C ARG A 78 25.03 20.59 14.80
N ARG A 79 24.66 21.06 15.99
CA ARG A 79 23.59 20.45 16.80
C ARG A 79 22.24 20.45 16.09
N LEU A 80 21.90 21.54 15.40
CA LEU A 80 20.69 21.64 14.60
C LEU A 80 20.67 20.61 13.48
N VAL A 81 21.76 20.50 12.73
CA VAL A 81 21.87 19.56 11.62
C VAL A 81 21.83 18.13 12.13
N ASP A 82 22.59 17.79 13.16
CA ASP A 82 22.61 16.43 13.73
C ASP A 82 21.18 16.02 14.17
N HIS A 83 20.45 16.91 14.85
CA HIS A 83 19.05 16.66 15.26
C HIS A 83 18.09 16.54 14.08
N ALA A 84 18.23 17.38 13.06
CA ALA A 84 17.43 17.29 11.84
C ALA A 84 17.69 15.95 11.12
N PHE A 85 18.95 15.55 10.94
CA PHE A 85 19.33 14.29 10.31
C PHE A 85 18.79 13.09 11.08
N GLU A 86 18.83 13.08 12.42
CA GLU A 86 18.24 12.00 13.21
C GLU A 86 16.75 11.81 12.93
N ARG A 87 15.97 12.89 12.82
CA ARG A 87 14.54 12.83 12.49
C ARG A 87 14.31 12.41 11.04
N LEU A 88 15.10 12.93 10.09
CA LEU A 88 15.01 12.58 8.67
C LEU A 88 15.37 11.11 8.39
N VAL A 89 16.39 10.59 9.07
CA VAL A 89 16.74 9.16 9.03
C VAL A 89 15.59 8.32 9.59
N ARG A 90 14.95 8.77 10.67
CA ARG A 90 13.76 8.10 11.23
C ARG A 90 12.63 8.05 10.21
N ASP A 91 12.36 9.14 9.50
CA ASP A 91 11.35 9.17 8.43
C ASP A 91 11.66 8.09 7.39
N VAL A 92 12.88 8.04 6.84
CA VAL A 92 13.29 6.99 5.87
C VAL A 92 13.06 5.58 6.42
N THR A 93 13.52 5.31 7.65
CA THR A 93 13.39 3.98 8.26
C THR A 93 11.94 3.60 8.56
N SER A 94 11.09 4.57 8.91
CA SER A 94 9.67 4.33 9.21
C SER A 94 8.88 3.86 7.99
N PHE A 95 9.30 4.25 6.78
CA PHE A 95 8.75 3.75 5.51
C PHE A 95 9.44 2.48 5.01
N GLY A 96 10.35 1.88 5.79
CA GLY A 96 11.10 0.67 5.43
C GLY A 96 12.26 0.93 4.47
N GLY A 97 12.68 2.18 4.30
CA GLY A 97 13.89 2.54 3.57
C GLY A 97 15.14 2.35 4.42
N ARG A 98 16.27 2.13 3.77
CA ARG A 98 17.59 2.08 4.41
C ARG A 98 18.43 3.27 3.95
N VAL A 99 18.97 4.02 4.90
CA VAL A 99 19.99 5.04 4.59
C VAL A 99 21.28 4.32 4.19
N ASP A 100 21.72 4.54 2.95
CA ASP A 100 22.93 3.94 2.42
C ASP A 100 24.17 4.70 2.91
N LYS A 101 24.12 6.02 2.81
CA LYS A 101 25.19 6.91 3.27
C LYS A 101 24.68 8.34 3.47
N ILE A 102 25.39 9.07 4.32
CA ILE A 102 25.27 10.52 4.47
C ILE A 102 26.54 11.13 3.87
N VAL A 103 26.40 12.06 2.92
CA VAL A 103 27.53 12.75 2.26
C VAL A 103 27.37 14.24 2.48
N GLY A 104 28.11 14.79 3.45
CA GLY A 104 27.94 16.18 3.83
C GLY A 104 26.53 16.43 4.36
N ASP A 105 25.79 17.27 3.65
CA ASP A 105 24.41 17.68 3.87
C ASP A 105 23.37 16.86 3.05
N ALA A 106 23.82 15.81 2.36
CA ALA A 106 22.95 14.94 1.59
C ALA A 106 22.71 13.57 2.26
N ILE A 107 21.45 13.13 2.26
CA ILE A 107 21.00 11.78 2.61
C ILE A 107 20.76 10.98 1.34
N VAL A 108 21.37 9.80 1.25
CA VAL A 108 21.07 8.81 0.21
C VAL A 108 20.40 7.60 0.85
N ALA A 109 19.18 7.30 0.41
CA ALA A 109 18.40 6.18 0.90
C ALA A 109 17.97 5.24 -0.23
N LEU A 110 17.84 3.97 0.11
CA LEU A 110 17.44 2.89 -0.78
C LEU A 110 16.18 2.21 -0.25
N PHE A 111 15.21 2.02 -1.13
CA PHE A 111 14.03 1.20 -0.92
C PHE A 111 14.10 0.01 -1.88
N GLY A 112 13.76 -1.17 -1.39
CA GLY A 112 13.90 -2.43 -2.12
C GLY A 112 15.24 -3.14 -1.98
N ALA A 113 16.07 -2.69 -1.03
CA ALA A 113 17.39 -3.26 -0.75
C ALA A 113 17.73 -3.16 0.75
N PRO A 114 18.06 -4.28 1.43
CA PRO A 114 18.25 -5.64 0.89
C PRO A 114 16.95 -6.42 0.65
N VAL A 115 15.82 -5.97 1.22
CA VAL A 115 14.50 -6.59 1.07
C VAL A 115 13.67 -5.77 0.10
N ALA A 116 13.07 -6.43 -0.89
CA ALA A 116 12.21 -5.82 -1.90
C ALA A 116 10.73 -5.91 -1.51
N HIS A 117 9.99 -4.83 -1.77
CA HIS A 117 8.54 -4.74 -1.61
C HIS A 117 7.92 -4.21 -2.90
N GLU A 118 6.68 -4.63 -3.19
CA GLU A 118 5.93 -4.15 -4.35
C GLU A 118 5.63 -2.64 -4.30
N ASP A 119 5.73 -2.03 -3.13
CA ASP A 119 5.41 -0.63 -2.85
C ASP A 119 6.65 0.24 -2.57
N ASP A 120 7.87 -0.22 -2.89
CA ASP A 120 9.10 0.53 -2.60
C ASP A 120 9.13 1.93 -3.25
N ALA A 121 8.52 2.09 -4.43
CA ALA A 121 8.36 3.41 -5.06
C ALA A 121 7.43 4.34 -4.24
N GLU A 122 6.32 3.81 -3.75
CA GLU A 122 5.36 4.53 -2.92
C GLU A 122 5.98 4.92 -1.57
N ARG A 123 6.67 3.98 -0.91
CA ARG A 123 7.41 4.18 0.34
C ARG A 123 8.41 5.32 0.22
N ALA A 124 9.21 5.33 -0.85
CA ALA A 124 10.20 6.37 -1.09
C ALA A 124 9.57 7.76 -1.25
N VAL A 125 8.50 7.86 -2.06
CA VAL A 125 7.83 9.15 -2.30
C VAL A 125 7.18 9.67 -1.02
N ARG A 126 6.48 8.81 -0.28
CA ARG A 126 5.89 9.19 1.02
C ARG A 126 6.96 9.60 2.03
N SER A 127 8.09 8.89 2.08
CA SER A 127 9.23 9.28 2.91
C SER A 127 9.76 10.66 2.53
N GLY A 128 9.89 10.96 1.23
CA GLY A 128 10.32 12.28 0.77
C GLY A 128 9.35 13.40 1.20
N LEU A 129 8.04 13.19 1.05
CA LEU A 129 7.02 14.14 1.51
C LEU A 129 7.08 14.32 3.03
N ARG A 130 7.19 13.22 3.79
CA ARG A 130 7.31 13.24 5.25
C ARG A 130 8.54 14.02 5.72
N MET A 131 9.68 13.87 5.04
CA MET A 131 10.88 14.63 5.36
C MET A 131 10.68 16.14 5.20
N GLN A 132 9.91 16.59 4.20
CA GLN A 132 9.56 18.01 4.05
C GLN A 132 8.67 18.49 5.19
N GLU A 133 7.66 17.71 5.58
CA GLU A 133 6.78 18.02 6.72
C GLU A 133 7.56 18.09 8.03
N THR A 134 8.47 17.14 8.27
CA THR A 134 9.32 17.10 9.46
C THR A 134 10.17 18.36 9.58
N LEU A 135 10.77 18.84 8.49
CA LEU A 135 11.55 20.08 8.49
C LEU A 135 10.66 21.33 8.67
N ALA A 136 9.47 21.35 8.07
CA ALA A 136 8.52 22.44 8.27
C ALA A 136 8.09 22.54 9.74
N ALA A 137 7.75 21.42 10.39
CA ALA A 137 7.39 21.39 11.80
C ALA A 137 8.55 21.80 12.72
N MET A 138 9.79 21.45 12.37
CA MET A 138 10.98 21.89 13.12
C MET A 138 11.24 23.40 13.04
N ALA A 139 10.73 24.08 12.02
CA ALA A 139 10.81 25.54 11.94
C ALA A 139 9.83 26.22 12.90
N ASP A 140 8.74 25.54 13.28
CA ASP A 140 7.71 26.05 14.18
C ASP A 140 7.97 25.68 15.66
N ASP A 141 8.74 24.61 15.92
CA ASP A 141 9.13 24.17 17.28
C ASP A 141 10.28 25.03 17.86
N ASP A 142 10.14 25.52 19.10
CA ASP A 142 11.17 26.26 19.85
C ASP A 142 12.22 25.29 20.45
N TRP A 143 12.86 24.48 19.60
CA TRP A 143 13.64 23.30 20.00
C TRP A 143 15.05 23.61 20.58
N LEU A 144 15.47 24.87 20.65
CA LEU A 144 16.64 25.32 21.40
C LEU A 144 16.23 25.95 22.75
N PRO A 145 16.12 25.17 23.85
CA PRO A 145 15.70 25.70 25.15
C PRO A 145 16.69 26.69 25.80
N ASP A 146 17.93 26.79 25.30
CA ASP A 146 18.97 27.70 25.83
C ASP A 146 19.43 28.79 24.84
N ALA A 147 18.86 28.80 23.63
CA ALA A 147 19.07 29.86 22.66
C ALA A 147 17.69 30.27 22.18
N GLY A 148 17.02 31.14 22.93
CA GLY A 148 15.64 31.54 22.66
C GLY A 148 15.40 31.80 21.18
N SER A 149 14.22 31.41 20.67
CA SER A 149 13.78 31.49 19.26
C SER A 149 14.82 32.14 18.35
N PRO A 150 15.61 31.39 17.58
CA PRO A 150 16.85 31.89 16.99
C PRO A 150 16.57 33.18 16.22
N ILE A 151 16.96 34.30 16.84
CA ILE A 151 16.82 35.64 16.30
C ILE A 151 18.10 35.87 15.52
N GLY A 152 17.99 36.08 14.21
CA GLY A 152 19.12 36.55 13.41
C GLY A 152 19.68 37.85 14.00
N PRO A 153 20.94 38.21 13.70
CA PRO A 153 21.58 39.44 14.21
C PRO A 153 20.80 40.72 13.91
N ASP A 154 19.86 40.70 12.95
CA ASP A 154 18.97 41.79 12.58
C ASP A 154 17.63 41.83 13.36
N GLY A 155 17.42 40.94 14.33
CA GLY A 155 16.13 40.86 15.04
C GLY A 155 15.05 40.03 14.34
N GLY A 156 15.38 39.41 13.20
CA GLY A 156 14.44 38.63 12.36
C GLY A 156 14.48 37.12 12.62
N PRO A 157 13.47 36.36 12.16
CA PRO A 157 13.45 34.91 12.28
C PRO A 157 14.57 34.25 11.47
N VAL A 158 15.20 33.22 12.04
CA VAL A 158 16.22 32.43 11.35
C VAL A 158 15.64 31.69 10.13
N PRO A 159 16.37 31.58 9.00
CA PRO A 159 15.87 30.90 7.81
C PRO A 159 15.49 29.44 8.08
N ALA A 160 14.29 29.04 7.67
CA ALA A 160 13.83 27.67 7.80
C ALA A 160 14.70 26.71 6.97
N LEU A 161 15.11 25.59 7.58
CA LEU A 161 15.75 24.48 6.86
C LEU A 161 14.76 23.89 5.86
N ARG A 162 15.22 23.69 4.63
CA ARG A 162 14.44 23.02 3.58
C ARG A 162 15.28 21.93 2.95
N MET A 163 14.66 21.01 2.23
CA MET A 163 15.41 20.06 1.41
C MET A 163 14.99 20.08 -0.04
N ARG A 164 15.92 19.70 -0.89
CA ARG A 164 15.66 19.28 -2.26
C ARG A 164 15.67 17.78 -2.31
N ILE A 165 14.63 17.14 -2.84
CA ILE A 165 14.53 15.68 -2.89
C ILE A 165 14.33 15.20 -4.32
N GLY A 166 15.08 14.18 -4.72
CA GLY A 166 14.98 13.51 -6.02
C GLY A 166 14.83 11.99 -5.84
N ILE A 167 13.83 11.40 -6.48
CA ILE A 167 13.48 9.99 -6.32
C ILE A 167 13.34 9.31 -7.68
N ASN A 168 14.01 8.18 -7.85
CA ASN A 168 13.88 7.39 -9.08
C ASN A 168 13.84 5.88 -8.81
N THR A 169 12.97 5.17 -9.53
CA THR A 169 12.85 3.72 -9.50
C THR A 169 13.47 3.10 -10.75
N GLY A 170 14.27 2.05 -10.59
CA GLY A 170 14.88 1.35 -11.71
C GLY A 170 15.72 0.15 -11.31
N GLU A 171 16.20 -0.61 -12.30
CA GLU A 171 17.09 -1.74 -12.06
C GLU A 171 18.49 -1.29 -11.64
N VAL A 172 19.03 -1.95 -10.62
CA VAL A 172 20.41 -1.83 -10.15
C VAL A 172 21.03 -3.21 -10.01
N LEU A 173 22.35 -3.25 -10.11
CA LEU A 173 23.10 -4.43 -9.70
C LEU A 173 23.42 -4.30 -8.21
N VAL A 174 23.06 -5.32 -7.45
CA VAL A 174 23.20 -5.37 -6.00
C VAL A 174 24.14 -6.51 -5.60
N GLY A 175 25.34 -6.20 -5.13
CA GLY A 175 26.37 -7.16 -4.73
C GLY A 175 27.65 -6.45 -4.26
N ALA A 176 28.32 -6.97 -3.22
CA ALA A 176 29.47 -6.35 -2.53
C ALA A 176 30.80 -6.55 -3.32
N LEU A 177 31.89 -5.79 -3.21
CA LEU A 177 32.50 -5.10 -2.06
C LEU A 177 33.28 -3.87 -2.53
N ARG A 178 33.18 -2.75 -1.79
CA ARG A 178 34.39 -1.98 -1.44
C ARG A 178 35.00 -2.64 -0.20
N ALA A 179 36.32 -2.58 -0.04
CA ALA A 179 37.01 -3.05 1.15
C ALA A 179 36.41 -2.35 2.39
N GLY A 180 35.52 -3.03 3.12
CA GLY A 180 34.74 -2.42 4.21
C GLY A 180 33.37 -3.05 4.50
N GLY A 181 32.75 -3.73 3.53
CA GLY A 181 31.49 -4.48 3.76
C GLY A 181 30.18 -3.72 3.51
N ASP A 182 30.23 -2.50 2.96
CA ASP A 182 29.02 -1.72 2.69
C ASP A 182 28.28 -2.14 1.41
N TYR A 183 26.94 -2.16 1.49
CA TYR A 183 26.00 -2.59 0.44
C TYR A 183 25.60 -1.40 -0.43
N THR A 184 26.25 -1.18 -1.59
CA THR A 184 25.97 -0.01 -2.45
C THR A 184 25.24 -0.39 -3.74
N ALA A 185 24.21 0.36 -4.12
CA ALA A 185 23.55 0.23 -5.43
C ALA A 185 24.36 0.94 -6.52
N MET A 186 24.69 0.24 -7.60
CA MET A 186 25.28 0.83 -8.82
C MET A 186 24.28 0.75 -9.97
N GLY A 187 24.03 1.89 -10.61
CA GLY A 187 23.14 1.97 -11.76
C GLY A 187 22.75 3.39 -12.13
N ASP A 188 22.21 3.53 -13.34
CA ASP A 188 21.72 4.79 -13.88
C ASP A 188 20.59 5.42 -13.05
N VAL A 189 19.85 4.61 -12.30
CA VAL A 189 18.82 5.09 -11.36
C VAL A 189 19.39 6.03 -10.30
N VAL A 190 20.61 5.76 -9.79
CA VAL A 190 21.27 6.59 -8.76
C VAL A 190 21.63 7.96 -9.34
N ASN A 191 22.19 7.97 -10.55
CA ASN A 191 22.53 9.21 -11.27
C ASN A 191 21.27 10.03 -11.61
N THR A 192 20.18 9.37 -11.99
CA THR A 192 18.92 10.03 -12.30
C THR A 192 18.31 10.66 -11.05
N ALA A 193 18.27 9.93 -9.92
CA ALA A 193 17.76 10.44 -8.65
C ALA A 193 18.56 11.66 -8.15
N SER A 194 19.89 11.60 -8.22
CA SER A 194 20.75 12.75 -7.88
C SER A 194 20.48 13.97 -8.79
N ARG A 195 20.27 13.78 -10.10
CA ARG A 195 19.92 14.88 -11.01
C ARG A 195 18.55 15.49 -10.72
N LEU A 196 17.56 14.65 -10.41
CA LEU A 196 16.24 15.11 -9.99
C LEU A 196 16.35 15.97 -8.72
N GLN A 197 17.14 15.53 -7.74
CA GLN A 197 17.40 16.30 -6.52
C GLN A 197 18.03 17.66 -6.84
N THR A 198 19.05 17.69 -7.72
CA THR A 198 19.72 18.96 -8.08
C THR A 198 18.78 19.94 -8.79
N MET A 199 17.78 19.44 -9.51
CA MET A 199 16.77 20.26 -10.19
C MET A 199 15.65 20.75 -9.26
N ALA A 200 15.40 20.05 -8.16
CA ALA A 200 14.29 20.35 -7.27
C ALA A 200 14.46 21.73 -6.62
N GLU A 201 13.35 22.45 -6.46
CA GLU A 201 13.33 23.68 -5.68
C GLU A 201 13.38 23.35 -4.15
N PRO A 202 13.87 24.25 -3.29
CA PRO A 202 13.87 24.00 -1.84
C PRO A 202 12.45 23.81 -1.29
N GLY A 203 12.18 22.64 -0.72
CA GLY A 203 10.84 22.20 -0.28
C GLY A 203 10.16 21.22 -1.26
N GLU A 204 10.80 20.89 -2.38
CA GLU A 204 10.22 20.07 -3.44
C GLU A 204 10.70 18.61 -3.44
N VAL A 205 9.82 17.71 -3.86
CA VAL A 205 10.11 16.29 -4.12
C VAL A 205 9.89 15.99 -5.60
N LEU A 206 10.98 15.81 -6.35
CA LEU A 206 10.91 15.45 -7.77
C LEU A 206 11.06 13.94 -7.98
N VAL A 207 10.25 13.40 -8.89
CA VAL A 207 10.28 11.98 -9.25
C VAL A 207 10.43 11.78 -10.76
N GLY A 208 11.10 10.69 -11.14
CA GLY A 208 11.19 10.24 -12.53
C GLY A 208 9.93 9.48 -13.00
N GLY A 209 9.81 9.29 -14.32
CA GLY A 209 8.64 8.67 -14.95
C GLY A 209 8.27 7.26 -14.46
N SER A 210 9.26 6.41 -14.15
CA SER A 210 9.01 5.06 -13.61
C SER A 210 8.39 5.12 -12.21
N THR A 211 8.92 5.97 -11.33
CA THR A 211 8.39 6.22 -9.99
C THR A 211 6.98 6.79 -10.06
N HIS A 212 6.74 7.75 -10.94
CA HIS A 212 5.41 8.33 -11.19
C HIS A 212 4.43 7.25 -11.63
N ALA A 213 4.78 6.45 -12.66
CA ALA A 213 3.91 5.39 -13.15
C ALA A 213 3.54 4.37 -12.05
N ALA A 214 4.48 4.03 -11.17
CA ALA A 214 4.26 3.12 -10.05
C ALA A 214 3.40 3.71 -8.92
N THR A 215 3.21 5.04 -8.86
CA THR A 215 2.59 5.72 -7.71
C THR A 215 1.48 6.71 -8.07
N ALA A 216 1.17 6.89 -9.35
CA ALA A 216 0.19 7.87 -9.85
C ALA A 216 -1.23 7.66 -9.32
N SER A 217 -1.57 6.46 -8.84
CA SER A 217 -2.87 6.18 -8.24
C SER A 217 -2.97 6.52 -6.74
N VAL A 218 -1.85 6.83 -6.09
CA VAL A 218 -1.77 7.03 -4.63
C VAL A 218 -1.14 8.37 -4.23
N ILE A 219 -0.38 9.01 -5.13
CA ILE A 219 0.23 10.33 -4.95
C ILE A 219 -0.28 11.29 -6.04
N SER A 220 -0.61 12.52 -5.64
CA SER A 220 -0.90 13.62 -6.58
C SER A 220 0.40 14.26 -7.07
N TYR A 221 0.46 14.55 -8.37
CA TYR A 221 1.65 15.07 -9.04
C TYR A 221 1.36 16.30 -9.91
N GLU A 222 2.35 17.17 -10.03
CA GLU A 222 2.42 18.23 -11.04
C GLU A 222 3.54 17.94 -12.05
N SER A 223 3.29 18.17 -13.34
CA SER A 223 4.31 17.98 -14.37
C SER A 223 5.32 19.12 -14.37
N ARG A 224 6.61 18.78 -14.32
CA ARG A 224 7.74 19.73 -14.40
C ARG A 224 8.47 19.66 -15.74
N GLY A 225 7.84 19.07 -16.76
CA GLY A 225 8.42 18.88 -18.09
C GLY A 225 9.29 17.62 -18.15
N ALA A 226 10.41 17.69 -18.87
CA ALA A 226 11.29 16.54 -19.06
C ALA A 226 12.78 16.90 -18.93
N LEU A 227 13.53 16.04 -18.24
CA LEU A 227 14.98 16.08 -18.11
C LEU A 227 15.62 15.41 -19.32
N VAL A 228 16.54 16.09 -20.01
CA VAL A 228 17.39 15.47 -21.03
C VAL A 228 18.71 15.05 -20.37
N PRO A 229 18.95 13.75 -20.12
CA PRO A 229 20.20 13.32 -19.51
C PRO A 229 21.36 13.57 -20.49
N ARG A 230 22.47 14.14 -20.02
CA ARG A 230 23.69 14.25 -20.85
C ARG A 230 24.16 12.84 -21.22
N GLY A 231 24.20 12.54 -22.51
CA GLY A 231 24.68 11.25 -23.04
C GLY A 231 23.61 10.20 -23.32
N ARG A 232 22.32 10.56 -23.37
CA ARG A 232 21.22 9.69 -23.83
C ARG A 232 20.31 10.40 -24.84
N ASP A 233 19.75 9.61 -25.75
CA ASP A 233 18.58 10.00 -26.55
C ASP A 233 17.32 9.68 -25.74
N GLY A 234 16.48 10.71 -25.51
CA GLY A 234 15.19 10.59 -24.82
C GLY A 234 15.09 11.49 -23.59
N ALA A 235 14.09 12.37 -23.60
CA ALA A 235 13.75 13.20 -22.44
C ALA A 235 12.99 12.36 -21.41
N VAL A 236 13.44 12.36 -20.16
CA VAL A 236 12.80 11.66 -19.03
C VAL A 236 11.77 12.60 -18.41
N PRO A 237 10.47 12.28 -18.42
CA PRO A 237 9.46 13.13 -17.79
C PRO A 237 9.71 13.24 -16.29
N VAL A 238 9.52 14.46 -15.76
CA VAL A 238 9.77 14.82 -14.36
C VAL A 238 8.48 15.32 -13.74
N PHE A 239 8.19 14.86 -12.52
CA PHE A 239 6.98 15.19 -11.80
C PHE A 239 7.31 15.64 -10.39
N SER A 240 6.59 16.64 -9.90
CA SER A 240 6.65 17.12 -8.51
C SER A 240 5.58 16.40 -7.69
N ALA A 241 5.98 15.67 -6.66
CA ALA A 241 5.03 15.03 -5.74
C ALA A 241 4.45 16.08 -4.80
N ILE A 242 3.11 16.19 -4.76
CA ILE A 242 2.41 17.21 -3.98
C ILE A 242 1.91 16.65 -2.66
N THR A 243 1.11 15.59 -2.70
CA THR A 243 0.53 14.98 -1.50
C THR A 243 0.07 13.55 -1.76
N ALA A 244 0.00 12.75 -0.70
CA ALA A 244 -0.62 11.44 -0.77
C ALA A 244 -2.14 11.56 -0.77
N VAL A 245 -2.80 11.02 -1.79
CA VAL A 245 -4.26 11.07 -1.95
C VAL A 245 -4.97 9.79 -1.50
N GLN A 246 -4.20 8.73 -1.21
CA GLN A 246 -4.67 7.44 -0.73
C GLN A 246 -3.83 6.97 0.46
N PRO A 247 -4.32 6.03 1.29
CA PRO A 247 -3.52 5.46 2.39
C PRO A 247 -2.36 4.57 1.86
N PRO A 248 -1.30 4.37 2.67
CA PRO A 248 -0.19 3.47 2.34
C PRO A 248 -0.64 2.07 1.89
N GLY A 249 -0.03 1.57 0.81
CA GLY A 249 -0.33 0.23 0.29
C GLY A 249 -1.74 0.11 -0.29
N TYR A 250 -2.40 1.23 -0.63
CA TYR A 250 -3.62 1.21 -1.44
C TYR A 250 -3.29 0.67 -2.83
N ARG A 251 -4.13 -0.24 -3.32
CA ARG A 251 -4.05 -0.77 -4.67
C ARG A 251 -5.41 -0.55 -5.33
N PRO A 252 -5.49 0.23 -6.42
CA PRO A 252 -6.73 0.36 -7.17
C PRO A 252 -7.14 -1.04 -7.60
N ARG A 253 -8.36 -1.44 -7.24
CA ARG A 253 -8.93 -2.65 -7.82
C ARG A 253 -9.19 -2.37 -9.29
N ALA A 254 -8.60 -3.14 -10.18
CA ALA A 254 -9.25 -3.36 -11.46
C ALA A 254 -10.65 -3.87 -11.12
N ARG A 255 -11.68 -3.06 -11.38
CA ARG A 255 -13.07 -3.48 -11.19
C ARG A 255 -13.35 -4.58 -12.22
N VAL A 256 -12.93 -5.80 -11.94
CA VAL A 256 -13.62 -6.94 -12.49
C VAL A 256 -14.76 -7.19 -11.51
N GLU A 257 -15.97 -6.85 -11.93
CA GLU A 257 -17.23 -7.23 -11.28
C GLU A 257 -17.48 -8.75 -11.44
N ALA A 258 -16.43 -9.56 -11.25
CA ALA A 258 -16.57 -10.99 -11.29
C ALA A 258 -17.41 -11.44 -10.07
N PRO A 259 -18.43 -12.28 -10.27
CA PRO A 259 -19.11 -12.97 -9.19
C PRO A 259 -18.12 -13.65 -8.25
N LEU A 260 -18.47 -13.79 -6.98
CA LEU A 260 -17.66 -14.55 -6.04
C LEU A 260 -17.64 -16.03 -6.46
N VAL A 261 -16.48 -16.56 -6.85
CA VAL A 261 -16.32 -17.93 -7.35
C VAL A 261 -15.72 -18.83 -6.28
N GLY A 262 -16.30 -20.02 -6.09
CA GLY A 262 -15.71 -21.10 -5.29
C GLY A 262 -15.65 -20.84 -3.78
N ARG A 263 -16.45 -19.90 -3.26
CA ARG A 263 -16.46 -19.49 -1.83
C ARG A 263 -17.83 -19.65 -1.15
N GLY A 264 -18.68 -20.50 -1.69
CA GLY A 264 -20.04 -20.73 -1.16
C GLY A 264 -20.03 -21.16 0.31
N PRO A 265 -19.31 -22.24 0.69
CA PRO A 265 -19.27 -22.71 2.07
C PRO A 265 -18.74 -21.67 3.07
N GLU A 266 -17.72 -20.89 2.68
CA GLU A 266 -17.19 -19.82 3.52
C GLU A 266 -18.19 -18.67 3.67
N MET A 267 -18.90 -18.29 2.60
CA MET A 267 -19.97 -17.29 2.67
C MET A 267 -21.15 -17.74 3.53
N ASP A 268 -21.52 -19.03 3.47
CA ASP A 268 -22.60 -19.58 4.30
C ASP A 268 -22.23 -19.45 5.80
N ALA A 269 -21.01 -19.85 6.17
CA ALA A 269 -20.53 -19.74 7.55
C ALA A 269 -20.50 -18.27 8.05
N LEU A 270 -20.10 -17.34 7.19
CA LEU A 270 -20.09 -15.90 7.50
C LEU A 270 -21.51 -15.35 7.67
N THR A 271 -22.43 -15.73 6.80
CA THR A 271 -23.83 -15.29 6.83
C THR A 271 -24.55 -15.86 8.05
N ASP A 272 -24.26 -17.11 8.43
CA ASP A 272 -24.77 -17.72 9.66
C ASP A 272 -24.27 -16.98 10.92
N ALA A 273 -22.99 -16.60 10.97
CA ALA A 273 -22.45 -15.81 12.08
C ALA A 273 -23.13 -14.44 12.18
N LEU A 274 -23.31 -13.75 11.06
CA LEU A 274 -24.06 -12.50 10.98
C LEU A 274 -25.50 -12.68 11.46
N GLY A 275 -26.19 -13.72 10.98
CA GLY A 275 -27.56 -14.05 11.38
C GLY A 275 -27.69 -14.31 12.88
N LEU A 276 -26.72 -15.02 13.48
CA LEU A 276 -26.67 -15.20 14.94
C LEU A 276 -26.50 -13.87 15.68
N SER A 277 -25.66 -12.96 15.18
CA SER A 277 -25.47 -11.64 15.79
C SER A 277 -26.76 -10.83 15.80
N VAL A 278 -27.39 -10.70 14.63
CA VAL A 278 -28.58 -9.88 14.43
C VAL A 278 -29.80 -10.49 15.12
N ALA A 279 -30.05 -11.80 14.95
CA ALA A 279 -31.25 -12.44 15.47
C ALA A 279 -31.20 -12.73 16.98
N ARG A 280 -30.01 -12.92 17.56
CA ARG A 280 -29.84 -13.27 18.98
C ARG A 280 -29.22 -12.16 19.82
N GLY A 281 -28.82 -11.04 19.22
CA GLY A 281 -28.14 -9.94 19.91
C GLY A 281 -26.84 -10.41 20.55
N ARG A 282 -26.04 -11.21 19.84
CA ARG A 282 -24.78 -11.75 20.37
C ARG A 282 -23.60 -11.25 19.58
N GLY A 283 -22.63 -10.66 20.28
CA GLY A 283 -21.37 -10.22 19.68
C GLY A 283 -20.69 -11.38 18.94
N GLN A 284 -20.17 -11.09 17.75
CA GLN A 284 -19.40 -12.03 16.95
C GLN A 284 -18.06 -11.41 16.56
N ILE A 285 -16.99 -12.18 16.63
CA ILE A 285 -15.72 -11.87 15.96
C ILE A 285 -15.49 -12.91 14.86
N VAL A 286 -15.28 -12.43 13.65
CA VAL A 286 -14.88 -13.22 12.49
C VAL A 286 -13.46 -12.83 12.14
N LEU A 287 -12.56 -13.80 12.10
CA LEU A 287 -11.19 -13.63 11.63
C LEU A 287 -10.98 -14.44 10.35
N ILE A 288 -10.78 -13.75 9.23
CA ILE A 288 -10.50 -14.34 7.92
C ILE A 288 -8.99 -14.32 7.71
N VAL A 289 -8.37 -15.49 7.75
CA VAL A 289 -6.92 -15.70 7.65
C VAL A 289 -6.58 -16.32 6.31
N GLY A 290 -5.46 -15.94 5.71
CA GLY A 290 -4.97 -16.57 4.49
C GLY A 290 -3.89 -15.76 3.79
N GLU A 291 -3.34 -16.31 2.73
CA GLU A 291 -2.24 -15.71 1.98
C GLU A 291 -2.64 -14.44 1.22
N ALA A 292 -1.64 -13.64 0.82
CA ALA A 292 -1.86 -12.47 -0.01
C ALA A 292 -2.57 -12.84 -1.33
N GLY A 293 -3.58 -12.06 -1.73
CA GLY A 293 -4.31 -12.30 -2.98
C GLY A 293 -5.39 -13.39 -2.96
N VAL A 294 -5.49 -14.21 -1.91
CA VAL A 294 -6.42 -15.37 -1.84
C VAL A 294 -7.92 -15.01 -1.84
N GLY A 295 -8.26 -13.72 -1.70
CA GLY A 295 -9.64 -13.21 -1.75
C GLY A 295 -10.25 -12.80 -0.40
N LYS A 296 -9.48 -12.70 0.69
CA LYS A 296 -9.97 -12.30 2.03
C LYS A 296 -10.84 -11.05 2.01
N THR A 297 -10.34 -9.98 1.38
CA THR A 297 -11.03 -8.69 1.34
C THR A 297 -12.29 -8.76 0.49
N ARG A 298 -12.26 -9.50 -0.63
CA ARG A 298 -13.43 -9.72 -1.49
C ARG A 298 -14.54 -10.46 -0.73
N LEU A 299 -14.17 -11.48 0.05
CA LEU A 299 -15.11 -12.23 0.89
C LEU A 299 -15.74 -11.33 1.97
N ALA A 300 -14.92 -10.51 2.64
CA ALA A 300 -15.41 -9.55 3.63
C ALA A 300 -16.30 -8.45 3.02
N ASP A 301 -16.00 -8.00 1.79
CA ASP A 301 -16.85 -7.05 1.05
C ASP A 301 -18.22 -7.65 0.73
N GLU A 302 -18.28 -8.92 0.31
CA GLU A 302 -19.58 -9.55 0.03
C GLU A 302 -20.41 -9.74 1.29
N LEU A 303 -19.79 -10.13 2.40
CA LEU A 303 -20.50 -10.18 3.68
C LEU A 303 -21.05 -8.80 4.07
N ALA A 304 -20.28 -7.73 3.88
CA ALA A 304 -20.74 -6.38 4.15
C ALA A 304 -21.92 -5.97 3.25
N HIS A 305 -21.92 -6.41 2.00
CA HIS A 305 -23.01 -6.18 1.06
C HIS A 305 -24.30 -6.88 1.51
N VAL A 306 -24.20 -8.17 1.86
CA VAL A 306 -25.31 -8.97 2.43
C VAL A 306 -25.82 -8.33 3.73
N ALA A 307 -24.92 -7.94 4.64
CA ALA A 307 -25.29 -7.32 5.90
C ALA A 307 -26.05 -6.00 5.73
N ALA A 308 -25.64 -5.17 4.77
CA ALA A 308 -26.31 -3.90 4.50
C ALA A 308 -27.71 -4.11 3.88
N ILE A 309 -27.83 -5.01 2.89
CA ILE A 309 -29.08 -5.21 2.14
C ILE A 309 -30.11 -6.00 2.95
N ASP A 310 -29.71 -7.13 3.53
CA ASP A 310 -30.66 -8.09 4.11
C ASP A 310 -30.99 -7.76 5.57
N HIS A 311 -30.10 -7.05 6.26
CA HIS A 311 -30.19 -6.82 7.70
C HIS A 311 -30.11 -5.34 8.11
N GLY A 312 -29.91 -4.42 7.15
CA GLY A 312 -29.80 -2.98 7.43
C GLY A 312 -28.64 -2.63 8.36
N VAL A 313 -27.57 -3.43 8.34
CA VAL A 313 -26.43 -3.28 9.26
C VAL A 313 -25.62 -2.06 8.89
N ALA A 314 -25.34 -1.22 9.89
CA ALA A 314 -24.40 -0.11 9.71
C ALA A 314 -22.98 -0.66 9.60
N HIS A 315 -22.30 -0.37 8.49
CA HIS A 315 -20.98 -0.90 8.18
C HIS A 315 -19.90 0.18 8.23
N PHE A 316 -18.85 -0.07 9.03
CA PHE A 316 -17.69 0.80 9.15
C PHE A 316 -16.41 0.06 8.79
N ASN A 317 -15.46 0.75 8.16
CA ASN A 317 -14.22 0.17 7.67
C ASN A 317 -13.01 0.85 8.31
N GLY A 318 -12.08 0.03 8.79
CA GLY A 318 -10.73 0.42 9.14
C GLY A 318 -9.70 -0.47 8.46
N ARG A 319 -8.54 0.07 8.14
CA ARG A 319 -7.41 -0.68 7.58
C ARG A 319 -6.15 -0.43 8.39
N CYS A 320 -5.49 -1.50 8.81
CA CYS A 320 -4.16 -1.39 9.39
C CYS A 320 -3.17 -1.13 8.26
N VAL A 321 -2.33 -0.11 8.43
CA VAL A 321 -1.30 0.22 7.45
C VAL A 321 0.05 -0.35 7.89
N PRO A 322 0.87 -0.83 6.95
CA PRO A 322 2.16 -1.44 7.27
C PRO A 322 3.22 -0.43 7.75
N TYR A 323 3.05 0.87 7.47
CA TYR A 323 4.01 1.92 7.79
C TYR A 323 3.40 3.33 7.66
N GLY A 324 4.13 4.34 8.14
CA GLY A 324 3.93 5.75 7.79
C GLY A 324 2.83 6.49 8.53
N GLU A 325 2.02 5.83 9.36
CA GLU A 325 1.04 6.48 10.23
C GLU A 325 1.52 6.45 11.68
N ALA A 326 1.62 7.63 12.30
CA ALA A 326 2.11 7.79 13.67
C ALA A 326 1.05 7.46 14.74
N ASN A 327 -0.23 7.45 14.36
CA ASN A 327 -1.33 7.12 15.26
C ASN A 327 -1.57 5.61 15.29
N PRO A 328 -1.28 4.89 16.40
CA PRO A 328 -1.52 3.45 16.49
C PRO A 328 -3.01 3.10 16.37
N TRP A 329 -3.90 4.05 16.67
CA TRP A 329 -5.36 3.88 16.54
C TRP A 329 -5.87 4.02 15.11
N TRP A 330 -5.00 4.18 14.11
CA TRP A 330 -5.36 4.41 12.71
C TRP A 330 -6.56 3.59 12.19
N PRO A 331 -6.61 2.24 12.31
CA PRO A 331 -7.76 1.47 11.81
C PRO A 331 -9.07 1.86 12.51
N VAL A 332 -9.03 2.16 13.81
CA VAL A 332 -10.21 2.59 14.57
C VAL A 332 -10.58 4.03 14.21
N ALA A 333 -9.59 4.90 14.06
CA ALA A 333 -9.74 6.28 13.63
C ALA A 333 -10.45 6.39 12.27
N GLU A 334 -10.06 5.55 11.31
CA GLU A 334 -10.67 5.50 9.97
C GLU A 334 -12.15 5.09 10.04
N ALA A 335 -12.46 4.03 10.80
CA ALA A 335 -13.83 3.58 11.00
C ALA A 335 -14.69 4.65 11.68
N LEU A 336 -14.15 5.32 12.71
CA LEU A 336 -14.82 6.40 13.42
C LEU A 336 -15.01 7.65 12.55
N ARG A 337 -14.02 8.02 11.74
CA ARG A 337 -14.12 9.14 10.80
C ARG A 337 -15.25 8.90 9.80
N ALA A 338 -15.32 7.70 9.23
CA ALA A 338 -16.42 7.32 8.35
C ALA A 338 -17.78 7.40 9.05
N GLY A 339 -17.88 6.90 10.29
CA GLY A 339 -19.13 6.91 11.06
C GLY A 339 -19.59 8.28 11.55
N CYS A 340 -18.65 9.17 11.86
CA CYS A 340 -18.96 10.55 12.29
C CYS A 340 -19.00 11.54 11.10
N GLY A 341 -18.65 11.08 9.90
CA GLY A 341 -18.50 11.92 8.72
C GLY A 341 -17.36 12.94 8.83
N VAL A 342 -16.26 12.62 9.51
CA VAL A 342 -15.10 13.52 9.67
C VAL A 342 -14.08 13.24 8.56
N HIS A 343 -13.57 14.28 7.91
CA HIS A 343 -12.48 14.17 6.93
C HIS A 343 -11.10 14.21 7.60
N ARG A 344 -10.09 13.67 6.92
CA ARG A 344 -8.70 13.63 7.44
C ARG A 344 -8.17 15.02 7.78
N ASP A 345 -8.47 15.99 6.91
CA ASP A 345 -7.93 17.34 7.00
C ASP A 345 -8.90 18.32 7.69
N ASP A 346 -9.97 17.80 8.31
CA ASP A 346 -10.91 18.65 9.06
C ASP A 346 -10.17 19.27 10.27
N PRO A 347 -10.21 20.60 10.44
CA PRO A 347 -9.71 21.26 11.65
C PRO A 347 -10.44 20.73 12.89
N LEU A 348 -9.78 20.80 14.06
CA LEU A 348 -10.33 20.31 15.33
C LEU A 348 -11.74 20.84 15.60
N THR A 349 -12.02 22.11 15.30
CA THR A 349 -13.35 22.71 15.50
C THR A 349 -14.43 22.01 14.68
N VAL A 350 -14.17 21.75 13.41
CA VAL A 350 -15.09 21.06 12.48
C VAL A 350 -15.26 19.60 12.89
N ALA A 351 -14.16 18.91 13.20
CA ALA A 351 -14.19 17.54 13.66
C ALA A 351 -15.00 17.41 14.95
N HIS A 352 -14.78 18.30 15.92
CA HIS A 352 -15.50 18.33 17.17
C HIS A 352 -17.01 18.51 16.95
N GLU A 353 -17.44 19.48 16.14
CA GLU A 353 -18.87 19.67 15.82
C GLU A 353 -19.53 18.42 15.21
N ARG A 354 -18.83 17.74 14.27
CA ARG A 354 -19.34 16.53 13.62
C ARG A 354 -19.43 15.37 14.61
N VAL A 355 -18.40 15.16 15.45
CA VAL A 355 -18.39 14.11 16.48
C VAL A 355 -19.47 14.37 17.53
N THR A 356 -19.61 15.60 18.03
CA THR A 356 -20.69 15.96 18.97
C THR A 356 -22.06 15.64 18.38
N ARG A 357 -22.29 15.96 17.10
CA ARG A 357 -23.55 15.63 16.43
C ARG A 357 -23.76 14.12 16.32
N ALA A 358 -22.72 13.36 16.00
CA ALA A 358 -22.80 11.90 15.91
C ALA A 358 -23.12 11.27 17.28
N VAL A 359 -22.43 11.70 18.34
CA VAL A 359 -22.66 11.26 19.73
C VAL A 359 -24.08 11.59 20.18
N ALA A 360 -24.53 12.84 20.01
CA ALA A 360 -25.89 13.23 20.35
C ALA A 360 -26.95 12.42 19.58
N THR A 361 -26.67 12.06 18.33
CA THR A 361 -27.56 11.22 17.52
C THR A 361 -27.63 9.79 18.08
N ALA A 362 -26.48 9.20 18.42
CA ALA A 362 -26.40 7.88 19.01
C ALA A 362 -27.05 7.82 20.42
N CYS A 363 -26.86 8.85 21.23
CA CYS A 363 -27.42 8.97 22.58
C CYS A 363 -28.94 9.16 22.59
N ARG A 364 -29.54 9.71 21.53
CA ARG A 364 -30.98 9.90 21.45
C ARG A 364 -31.74 8.55 21.52
N PRO A 365 -32.84 8.46 22.28
CA PRO A 365 -33.66 7.26 22.30
C PRO A 365 -34.29 7.01 20.92
N PRO A 366 -34.37 5.75 20.45
CA PRO A 366 -34.93 5.40 19.15
C PRO A 366 -36.45 5.61 19.07
N ASP A 367 -37.16 5.53 20.20
CA ASP A 367 -38.60 5.84 20.29
C ASP A 367 -38.85 6.93 21.36
N PRO A 368 -39.36 8.13 20.98
CA PRO A 368 -39.62 9.22 21.91
C PRO A 368 -40.72 8.91 22.95
N ALA A 369 -41.54 7.86 22.75
CA ALA A 369 -42.58 7.44 23.68
C ALA A 369 -42.11 6.40 24.72
N SER A 370 -40.93 5.79 24.52
CA SER A 370 -40.41 4.71 25.37
C SER A 370 -39.49 5.17 26.51
N ALA A 371 -39.78 6.33 27.10
CA ALA A 371 -39.02 6.93 28.20
C ALA A 371 -39.08 6.08 29.49
N ALA A 372 -38.45 4.90 29.48
CA ALA A 372 -37.84 4.33 30.67
C ALA A 372 -36.50 5.05 30.87
N PRO A 373 -36.16 5.49 32.09
CA PRO A 373 -34.95 6.29 32.30
C PRO A 373 -33.72 5.38 32.13
N PRO A 374 -32.90 5.53 31.09
CA PRO A 374 -31.71 4.72 30.95
C PRO A 374 -30.57 5.59 31.45
N ASN A 375 -30.29 5.56 32.75
CA ASN A 375 -29.07 6.10 33.37
C ASN A 375 -28.53 7.33 32.59
N GLU A 376 -29.30 8.43 32.60
CA GLU A 376 -29.11 9.57 31.68
C GLU A 376 -27.61 9.88 31.58
N LEU A 377 -27.01 9.65 30.41
CA LEU A 377 -25.71 10.23 30.13
C LEU A 377 -25.90 11.73 30.28
N THR A 378 -25.34 12.29 31.34
CA THR A 378 -25.34 13.72 31.58
C THR A 378 -24.57 14.41 30.45
N GLY A 379 -24.76 15.72 30.26
CA GLY A 379 -23.97 16.49 29.27
C GLY A 379 -22.45 16.26 29.42
N ASP A 380 -21.98 16.13 30.67
CA ASP A 380 -20.59 15.82 30.99
C ASP A 380 -20.14 14.43 30.46
N SER A 381 -21.06 13.46 30.38
CA SER A 381 -20.78 12.12 29.84
C SER A 381 -20.68 12.13 28.32
N GLU A 382 -21.50 12.93 27.62
CA GLU A 382 -21.41 13.08 26.16
C GLU A 382 -20.11 13.77 25.76
N GLU A 383 -19.70 14.80 26.50
CA GLU A 383 -18.45 15.52 26.25
C GLU A 383 -17.22 14.62 26.46
N ALA A 384 -17.24 13.74 27.48
CA ALA A 384 -16.20 12.74 27.67
C ALA A 384 -16.10 11.74 26.51
N ILE A 385 -17.24 11.32 25.94
CA ILE A 385 -17.28 10.47 24.74
C ILE A 385 -16.67 11.21 23.55
N VAL A 386 -17.09 12.46 23.30
CA VAL A 386 -16.56 13.27 22.20
C VAL A 386 -15.04 13.42 22.31
N ALA A 387 -14.54 13.74 23.50
CA ALA A 387 -13.10 13.86 23.76
C ALA A 387 -12.34 12.57 23.45
N GLY A 388 -12.87 11.41 23.86
CA GLY A 388 -12.22 10.13 23.60
C GLY A 388 -12.24 9.70 22.14
N LEU A 389 -13.34 9.95 21.42
CA LEU A 389 -13.40 9.67 19.98
C LEU A 389 -12.43 10.55 19.19
N LEU A 390 -12.33 11.85 19.54
CA LEU A 390 -11.36 12.76 18.93
C LEU A 390 -9.91 12.32 19.21
N HIS A 391 -9.62 11.87 20.43
CA HIS A 391 -8.31 11.32 20.77
C HIS A 391 -7.94 10.11 19.91
N LEU A 392 -8.86 9.14 19.75
CA LEU A 392 -8.64 7.99 18.87
C LEU A 392 -8.40 8.42 17.41
N MET A 393 -9.07 9.49 16.96
CA MET A 393 -8.86 10.08 15.63
C MET A 393 -7.52 10.82 15.46
N GLY A 394 -6.74 10.97 16.53
CA GLY A 394 -5.42 11.62 16.53
C GLY A 394 -5.46 13.12 16.82
N TYR A 395 -6.60 13.66 17.26
CA TYR A 395 -6.65 15.05 17.73
C TYR A 395 -6.16 15.15 19.17
N GLU A 396 -5.52 16.28 19.50
CA GLU A 396 -5.16 16.57 20.89
C GLU A 396 -6.44 16.73 21.74
N GLY A 397 -6.58 15.86 22.74
CA GLY A 397 -7.71 15.87 23.66
C GLY A 397 -7.46 16.73 24.92
N PRO A 398 -8.51 16.94 25.74
CA PRO A 398 -8.43 17.73 26.98
C PRO A 398 -7.64 17.03 28.11
N TRP A 399 -7.22 15.79 27.92
CA TRP A 399 -6.57 14.92 28.92
C TRP A 399 -5.10 15.26 29.20
N ARG A 400 -4.76 16.55 29.21
CA ARG A 400 -3.43 17.04 29.56
C ARG A 400 -3.13 16.67 31.02
N GLY A 401 -2.08 15.87 31.23
CA GLY A 401 -1.61 15.46 32.57
C GLY A 401 -2.03 14.06 33.03
N LEU A 402 -2.84 13.32 32.25
CA LEU A 402 -3.03 11.88 32.46
C LEU A 402 -1.83 11.09 31.91
N ASP A 403 -1.52 9.96 32.55
CA ASP A 403 -0.54 9.03 32.02
C ASP A 403 -1.13 8.23 30.84
N GLY A 404 -0.25 7.66 30.02
CA GLY A 404 -0.66 6.92 28.82
C GLY A 404 -1.72 5.84 29.06
N PRO A 405 -1.62 5.00 30.12
CA PRO A 405 -2.64 4.00 30.44
C PRO A 405 -4.02 4.57 30.76
N ALA A 406 -4.11 5.65 31.56
CA ALA A 406 -5.39 6.27 31.89
C ALA A 406 -6.07 6.84 30.65
N VAL A 407 -5.31 7.53 29.79
CA VAL A 407 -5.82 8.05 28.51
C VAL A 407 -6.40 6.93 27.64
N ARG A 408 -5.73 5.78 27.55
CA ARG A 408 -6.23 4.62 26.79
C ARG A 408 -7.52 4.05 27.37
N ALA A 409 -7.62 3.97 28.70
CA ALA A 409 -8.83 3.48 29.36
C ALA A 409 -10.02 4.40 29.08
N GLU A 410 -9.84 5.71 29.17
CA GLU A 410 -10.89 6.69 28.84
C GLU A 410 -11.29 6.66 27.37
N ALA A 411 -10.31 6.57 26.45
CA ALA A 411 -10.59 6.44 25.02
C ALA A 411 -11.36 5.15 24.68
N THR A 412 -11.01 4.04 25.34
CA THR A 412 -11.70 2.75 25.19
C THR A 412 -13.13 2.84 25.72
N HIS A 413 -13.31 3.45 26.90
CA HIS A 413 -14.63 3.66 27.49
C HIS A 413 -15.52 4.52 26.59
N ALA A 414 -15.00 5.64 26.07
CA ALA A 414 -15.70 6.50 25.12
C ALA A 414 -16.15 5.74 23.86
N LEU A 415 -15.26 4.93 23.27
CA LEU A 415 -15.59 4.11 22.10
C LEU A 415 -16.70 3.10 22.40
N VAL A 416 -16.58 2.36 23.52
CA VAL A 416 -17.59 1.37 23.91
C VAL A 416 -18.94 2.03 24.15
N SER A 417 -18.99 3.14 24.90
CA SER A 417 -20.24 3.87 25.16
C SER A 417 -20.87 4.39 23.87
N PHE A 418 -20.07 4.90 22.92
CA PHE A 418 -20.57 5.32 21.62
C PHE A 418 -21.14 4.16 20.80
N LEU A 419 -20.45 3.01 20.78
CA LEU A 419 -20.93 1.82 20.08
C LEU A 419 -22.20 1.25 20.72
N GLU A 420 -22.25 1.12 22.05
CA GLU A 420 -23.44 0.68 22.79
C GLU A 420 -24.63 1.61 22.51
N ALA A 421 -24.39 2.92 22.47
CA ALA A 421 -25.40 3.90 22.14
C ALA A 421 -25.92 3.73 20.71
N SER A 422 -25.01 3.55 19.76
CA SER A 422 -25.32 3.36 18.35
C SER A 422 -26.07 2.04 18.09
N LEU A 423 -25.72 0.97 18.82
CA LEU A 423 -26.35 -0.35 18.73
C LEU A 423 -27.82 -0.37 19.15
N ARG A 424 -28.32 0.67 19.83
CA ARG A 424 -29.75 0.84 20.10
C ARG A 424 -30.58 1.19 18.87
N HIS A 425 -29.93 1.73 17.83
CA HIS A 425 -30.59 2.11 16.57
C HIS A 425 -30.56 0.99 15.53
N GLY A 426 -29.65 0.03 15.67
CA GLY A 426 -29.54 -1.11 14.76
C GLY A 426 -28.24 -1.91 14.93
N PRO A 427 -28.11 -3.05 14.25
CA PRO A 427 -26.89 -3.85 14.27
C PRO A 427 -25.71 -3.12 13.62
N ILE A 428 -24.51 -3.35 14.14
CA ILE A 428 -23.27 -2.73 13.63
C ILE A 428 -22.27 -3.81 13.22
N MET A 429 -21.69 -3.62 12.03
CA MET A 429 -20.55 -4.38 11.56
C MET A 429 -19.34 -3.45 11.41
N VAL A 430 -18.24 -3.80 12.07
CA VAL A 430 -16.94 -3.13 11.89
C VAL A 430 -16.02 -4.09 11.17
N ARG A 431 -15.46 -3.66 10.04
CA ARG A 431 -14.44 -4.40 9.31
C ARG A 431 -13.07 -3.80 9.58
N VAL A 432 -12.10 -4.63 9.98
CA VAL A 432 -10.70 -4.24 10.14
C VAL A 432 -9.81 -5.05 9.19
N SER A 433 -9.23 -4.39 8.20
CA SER A 433 -8.38 -5.05 7.22
C SER A 433 -6.92 -5.10 7.66
N ASP A 434 -6.22 -6.15 7.24
CA ASP A 434 -4.78 -6.32 7.41
C ASP A 434 -4.31 -6.32 8.89
N LEU A 435 -5.08 -6.93 9.79
CA LEU A 435 -4.89 -6.91 11.25
C LEU A 435 -3.52 -7.45 11.73
N HIS A 436 -2.79 -8.18 10.87
CA HIS A 436 -1.40 -8.59 11.12
C HIS A 436 -0.45 -7.39 11.33
N TRP A 437 -0.75 -6.22 10.75
CA TRP A 437 0.00 -4.98 10.97
C TRP A 437 -0.42 -4.20 12.21
N ALA A 438 -1.49 -4.60 12.91
CA ALA A 438 -1.96 -3.85 14.05
C ALA A 438 -0.97 -3.89 15.22
N ASP A 439 -0.81 -2.75 15.88
CA ASP A 439 -0.12 -2.66 17.16
C ASP A 439 -0.87 -3.42 18.25
N GLN A 440 -0.14 -3.87 19.28
CA GLN A 440 -0.73 -4.62 20.40
C GLN A 440 -1.88 -3.86 21.09
N VAL A 441 -1.79 -2.53 21.17
CA VAL A 441 -2.82 -1.68 21.77
C VAL A 441 -4.17 -1.76 21.05
N VAL A 442 -4.16 -1.98 19.72
CA VAL A 442 -5.38 -2.16 18.91
C VAL A 442 -5.97 -3.55 19.14
N LEU A 443 -5.12 -4.57 19.26
CA LEU A 443 -5.54 -5.94 19.55
C LEU A 443 -6.19 -6.03 20.94
N ASP A 444 -5.59 -5.38 21.94
CA ASP A 444 -6.15 -5.30 23.29
C ASP A 444 -7.48 -4.53 23.32
N LEU A 445 -7.61 -3.47 22.51
CA LEU A 445 -8.86 -2.72 22.35
C LEU A 445 -9.96 -3.59 21.72
N ILE A 446 -9.63 -4.40 20.71
CA ILE A 446 -10.57 -5.35 20.09
C ILE A 446 -11.10 -6.33 21.13
N ASP A 447 -10.21 -6.90 21.97
CA ASP A 447 -10.61 -7.82 23.03
C ASP A 447 -11.58 -7.17 24.04
N GLU A 448 -11.30 -5.93 24.47
CA GLU A 448 -12.18 -5.20 25.41
C GLU A 448 -13.53 -4.86 24.77
N VAL A 449 -13.54 -4.34 23.54
CA VAL A 449 -14.77 -4.02 22.80
C VAL A 449 -15.63 -5.27 22.64
N ALA A 450 -15.04 -6.39 22.24
CA ALA A 450 -15.77 -7.64 22.08
C ALA A 450 -16.32 -8.19 23.40
N ALA A 451 -15.57 -8.08 24.50
CA ALA A 451 -16.03 -8.48 25.81
C ALA A 451 -17.23 -7.65 26.28
N ARG A 452 -17.21 -6.33 26.06
CA ARG A 452 -18.31 -5.41 26.43
C ARG A 452 -19.54 -5.59 25.55
N LEU A 453 -19.35 -5.70 24.24
CA LEU A 453 -20.42 -5.81 23.25
C LEU A 453 -20.90 -7.26 23.02
N ALA A 454 -20.48 -8.20 23.88
CA ALA A 454 -20.80 -9.63 23.75
C ALA A 454 -22.30 -9.93 23.71
N ARG A 455 -23.15 -9.05 24.26
CA ARG A 455 -24.62 -9.18 24.31
C ARG A 455 -25.33 -8.15 23.43
N CYS A 456 -24.64 -7.64 22.43
CA CYS A 456 -25.19 -6.70 21.46
C CYS A 456 -25.13 -7.31 20.05
N PRO A 457 -25.94 -6.83 19.10
CA PRO A 457 -25.88 -7.23 17.70
C PRO A 457 -24.69 -6.56 17.00
N PHE A 458 -23.49 -6.90 17.46
CA PHE A 458 -22.21 -6.38 16.99
C PHE A 458 -21.43 -7.48 16.28
N LEU A 459 -20.84 -7.15 15.12
CA LEU A 459 -20.01 -8.05 14.33
C LEU A 459 -18.69 -7.36 13.99
N LEU A 460 -17.57 -7.90 14.48
CA LEU A 460 -16.23 -7.51 14.04
C LEU A 460 -15.74 -8.50 12.98
N VAL A 461 -15.38 -8.01 11.80
CA VAL A 461 -14.80 -8.83 10.72
C VAL A 461 -13.39 -8.37 10.46
N ALA A 462 -12.40 -9.19 10.80
CA ALA A 462 -11.00 -8.90 10.60
C ALA A 462 -10.40 -9.75 9.49
N THR A 463 -9.53 -9.16 8.66
CA THR A 463 -8.69 -9.93 7.72
C THR A 463 -7.24 -9.92 8.17
N ALA A 464 -6.57 -11.07 8.09
CA ALA A 464 -5.19 -11.22 8.54
C ALA A 464 -4.41 -12.26 7.73
N ARG A 465 -3.11 -12.32 7.96
CA ARG A 465 -2.24 -13.41 7.53
C ARG A 465 -2.00 -14.37 8.70
N GLY A 466 -1.48 -15.57 8.41
CA GLY A 466 -1.31 -16.65 9.40
C GLY A 466 -0.46 -16.26 10.61
N GLU A 467 0.54 -15.40 10.41
CA GLU A 467 1.48 -14.97 11.45
C GLU A 467 0.80 -14.22 12.59
N LEU A 468 -0.37 -13.60 12.35
CA LEU A 468 -1.12 -12.95 13.42
C LEU A 468 -1.51 -13.95 14.50
N GLN A 469 -1.85 -15.21 14.13
CA GLN A 469 -2.34 -16.21 15.08
C GLN A 469 -1.28 -16.66 16.08
N GLU A 470 0.00 -16.51 15.75
CA GLU A 470 1.12 -16.77 16.66
C GLU A 470 1.22 -15.70 17.75
N ARG A 471 0.82 -14.46 17.43
CA ARG A 471 0.91 -13.29 18.32
C ARG A 471 -0.40 -13.03 19.08
N TRP A 472 -1.54 -13.25 18.44
CA TRP A 472 -2.84 -12.90 18.98
C TRP A 472 -3.95 -13.81 18.47
N SER A 473 -4.87 -14.15 19.36
CA SER A 473 -6.14 -14.77 19.04
C SER A 473 -7.22 -14.14 19.93
N PRO A 474 -8.45 -13.96 19.43
CA PRO A 474 -9.54 -13.44 20.24
C PRO A 474 -9.69 -14.18 21.55
N ARG A 475 -9.74 -13.45 22.66
CA ARG A 475 -9.90 -14.07 23.98
C ARG A 475 -11.25 -14.78 24.08
N ALA A 476 -11.27 -15.92 24.76
CA ALA A 476 -12.53 -16.58 25.05
C ALA A 476 -13.43 -15.66 25.89
N GLY A 477 -14.69 -15.49 25.46
CA GLY A 477 -15.62 -14.56 26.07
C GLY A 477 -17.07 -14.99 25.93
N ARG A 478 -18.00 -14.07 26.23
CA ARG A 478 -19.45 -14.28 26.05
C ARG A 478 -19.93 -13.98 24.62
N PHE A 479 -19.00 -13.67 23.72
CA PHE A 479 -19.19 -13.53 22.28
C PHE A 479 -18.75 -14.82 21.58
N ASN A 480 -19.18 -15.03 20.34
CA ASN A 480 -18.69 -16.14 19.53
C ASN A 480 -17.50 -15.69 18.69
N THR A 481 -16.57 -16.60 18.44
CA THR A 481 -15.46 -16.38 17.51
C THR A 481 -15.54 -17.41 16.38
N LEU A 482 -15.42 -16.93 15.15
CA LEU A 482 -15.26 -17.75 13.94
C LEU A 482 -13.91 -17.41 13.30
N VAL A 483 -13.06 -18.41 13.14
CA VAL A 483 -11.79 -18.28 12.41
C VAL A 483 -11.91 -19.07 11.11
N LEU A 484 -11.81 -18.38 9.98
CA LEU A 484 -11.84 -18.97 8.65
C LEU A 484 -10.46 -18.88 8.02
N ASN A 485 -9.84 -20.03 7.80
CA ASN A 485 -8.59 -20.13 7.03
C ASN A 485 -8.97 -20.31 5.56
N LEU A 486 -8.60 -19.35 4.71
CA LEU A 486 -8.86 -19.38 3.28
C LEU A 486 -7.69 -20.02 2.54
N ASP A 487 -7.97 -21.19 1.97
CA ASP A 487 -7.08 -21.84 1.02
C ASP A 487 -7.21 -21.23 -0.38
N PRO A 488 -6.20 -21.41 -1.27
CA PRO A 488 -6.34 -21.11 -2.69
C PRO A 488 -7.57 -21.76 -3.32
N LEU A 489 -8.10 -21.17 -4.38
CA LEU A 489 -9.23 -21.74 -5.11
C LEU A 489 -8.85 -23.12 -5.68
N ASP A 490 -9.80 -24.05 -5.63
CA ASP A 490 -9.63 -25.33 -6.31
C ASP A 490 -9.53 -25.13 -7.83
N ARG A 491 -9.16 -26.19 -8.54
CA ARG A 491 -8.94 -26.12 -9.99
C ARG A 491 -10.23 -25.79 -10.76
N THR A 492 -11.39 -26.18 -10.25
CA THR A 492 -12.70 -25.93 -10.87
C THR A 492 -13.09 -24.47 -10.74
N ALA A 493 -12.98 -23.91 -9.53
CA ALA A 493 -13.22 -22.52 -9.23
C ALA A 493 -12.21 -21.60 -9.94
N SER A 494 -10.94 -21.99 -9.99
CA SER A 494 -9.90 -21.26 -10.73
C SER A 494 -10.20 -21.21 -12.23
N ALA A 495 -10.66 -22.33 -12.80
CA ALA A 495 -11.06 -22.43 -14.19
C ALA A 495 -12.28 -21.52 -14.50
N GLN A 496 -13.28 -21.51 -13.63
CA GLN A 496 -14.45 -20.63 -13.74
C GLN A 496 -14.06 -19.15 -13.64
N LEU A 497 -13.19 -18.79 -12.70
CA LEU A 497 -12.69 -17.42 -12.57
C LEU A 497 -11.91 -16.99 -13.81
N LEU A 498 -11.06 -17.88 -14.35
CA LEU A 498 -10.33 -17.62 -15.59
C LEU A 498 -11.28 -17.34 -16.78
N ASP A 499 -12.38 -18.10 -16.90
CA ASP A 499 -13.36 -17.89 -17.97
C ASP A 499 -14.03 -16.50 -17.87
N LEU A 500 -14.35 -16.08 -16.64
CA LEU A 500 -14.92 -14.75 -16.38
C LEU A 500 -13.93 -13.63 -16.69
N LEU A 501 -12.65 -13.83 -16.35
CA LEU A 501 -11.61 -12.83 -16.56
C LEU A 501 -11.18 -12.69 -18.02
N ALA A 502 -11.07 -13.81 -18.74
CA ALA A 502 -10.59 -13.83 -20.12
C ALA A 502 -11.61 -13.24 -21.11
N GLY A 503 -12.91 -13.33 -20.80
CA GLY A 503 -14.01 -12.83 -21.63
C GLY A 503 -14.11 -13.44 -23.04
N SER A 504 -13.21 -14.36 -23.39
CA SER A 504 -13.04 -15.01 -24.69
C SER A 504 -12.41 -16.38 -24.52
N GLU A 505 -12.60 -17.27 -25.50
CA GLU A 505 -12.01 -18.61 -25.45
C GLU A 505 -10.48 -18.53 -25.54
N LEU A 506 -9.82 -19.03 -24.50
CA LEU A 506 -8.38 -19.25 -24.47
C LEU A 506 -8.07 -20.63 -25.06
N ASP A 507 -6.96 -20.74 -25.79
CA ASP A 507 -6.50 -22.05 -26.23
C ASP A 507 -6.16 -22.95 -25.01
N PRO A 508 -6.33 -24.29 -25.13
CA PRO A 508 -6.18 -25.20 -23.99
C PRO A 508 -4.81 -25.15 -23.31
N GLN A 509 -3.75 -24.85 -24.08
CA GLN A 509 -2.38 -24.82 -23.58
C GLN A 509 -2.12 -23.56 -22.75
N ARG A 510 -2.56 -22.39 -23.23
CA ARG A 510 -2.53 -21.14 -22.46
C ARG A 510 -3.41 -21.24 -21.21
N ARG A 511 -4.60 -21.84 -21.32
CA ARG A 511 -5.49 -22.08 -20.18
C ARG A 511 -4.81 -22.88 -19.08
N SER A 512 -4.23 -24.04 -19.39
CA SER A 512 -3.52 -24.85 -18.39
C SER A 512 -2.37 -24.08 -17.78
N THR A 513 -1.58 -23.39 -18.60
CA THR A 513 -0.43 -22.61 -18.13
C THR A 513 -0.84 -21.52 -17.14
N LEU A 514 -1.94 -20.82 -17.39
CA LEU A 514 -2.45 -19.77 -16.49
C LEU A 514 -2.93 -20.35 -15.16
N LEU A 515 -3.68 -21.46 -15.20
CA LEU A 515 -4.18 -22.13 -13.99
C LEU A 515 -3.06 -22.75 -13.15
N ASP A 516 -2.11 -23.41 -13.80
CA ASP A 516 -1.00 -24.08 -13.11
C ASP A 516 -0.05 -23.03 -12.51
N ARG A 517 0.13 -21.87 -13.16
CA ARG A 517 0.96 -20.77 -12.64
C ARG A 517 0.29 -19.94 -11.57
N SER A 518 -1.03 -19.76 -11.60
CA SER A 518 -1.72 -19.01 -10.55
C SER A 518 -1.75 -19.77 -9.22
N GLY A 519 -1.64 -21.11 -9.27
CA GLY A 519 -1.70 -21.95 -8.07
C GLY A 519 -3.02 -21.82 -7.32
N GLY A 520 -4.10 -21.42 -8.01
CA GLY A 520 -5.40 -21.13 -7.41
C GLY A 520 -5.50 -19.78 -6.70
N ASN A 521 -4.48 -18.92 -6.75
CA ASN A 521 -4.54 -17.57 -6.20
C ASN A 521 -5.31 -16.64 -7.17
N PRO A 522 -6.49 -16.09 -6.78
CA PRO A 522 -7.30 -15.22 -7.63
C PRO A 522 -6.53 -14.01 -8.15
N PHE A 523 -5.79 -13.33 -7.29
CA PHE A 523 -5.01 -12.14 -7.66
C PHE A 523 -3.95 -12.46 -8.71
N TYR A 524 -3.21 -13.56 -8.53
CA TYR A 524 -2.22 -13.97 -9.54
C TYR A 524 -2.87 -14.35 -10.86
N LEU A 525 -4.04 -14.97 -10.83
CA LEU A 525 -4.78 -15.29 -12.04
C LEU A 525 -5.22 -14.03 -12.78
N GLU A 526 -5.74 -13.02 -12.06
CA GLU A 526 -6.11 -11.70 -12.61
C GLU A 526 -4.92 -11.02 -13.28
N GLU A 527 -3.78 -10.94 -12.58
CA GLU A 527 -2.55 -10.33 -13.11
C GLU A 527 -2.01 -11.09 -14.32
N LEU A 528 -2.00 -12.43 -14.28
CA LEU A 528 -1.56 -13.25 -15.42
C LEU A 528 -2.46 -13.06 -16.65
N VAL A 529 -3.78 -12.93 -16.47
CA VAL A 529 -4.71 -12.63 -17.56
C VAL A 529 -4.49 -11.22 -18.11
N ALA A 530 -4.32 -10.23 -17.25
CA ALA A 530 -4.03 -8.86 -17.65
C ALA A 530 -2.74 -8.74 -18.47
N LEU A 531 -1.72 -9.54 -18.15
CA LEU A 531 -0.45 -9.60 -18.87
C LEU A 531 -0.54 -10.26 -20.25
N VAL A 532 -1.44 -11.24 -20.43
CA VAL A 532 -1.56 -11.96 -21.71
C VAL A 532 -2.30 -11.14 -22.77
N GLY A 533 -3.15 -10.19 -22.36
CA GLY A 533 -3.94 -9.34 -23.26
C GLY A 533 -4.92 -10.15 -24.14
N PRO A 534 -5.84 -9.48 -24.85
CA PRO A 534 -6.64 -10.17 -25.86
C PRO A 534 -5.73 -10.70 -26.97
N ALA A 535 -5.96 -11.94 -27.40
CA ALA A 535 -5.15 -12.58 -28.43
C ALA A 535 -5.06 -11.69 -29.69
N PRO A 536 -3.89 -11.51 -30.31
CA PRO A 536 -3.80 -10.82 -31.59
C PRO A 536 -4.64 -11.60 -32.61
N ALA A 537 -5.58 -10.90 -33.25
CA ALA A 537 -6.39 -11.46 -34.32
C ALA A 537 -5.44 -12.08 -35.36
N ALA A 538 -5.64 -13.38 -35.65
CA ALA A 538 -4.85 -14.08 -36.64
C ALA A 538 -4.90 -13.30 -37.96
N THR A 539 -3.76 -12.76 -38.39
CA THR A 539 -3.60 -12.16 -39.71
C THR A 539 -3.89 -13.24 -40.74
N VAL A 540 -5.03 -13.12 -41.41
CA VAL A 540 -5.33 -13.87 -42.63
C VAL A 540 -4.20 -13.55 -43.60
N GLY A 541 -3.40 -14.57 -43.93
CA GLY A 541 -2.27 -14.43 -44.83
C GLY A 541 -2.74 -13.96 -46.21
N ASP A 542 -2.07 -12.93 -46.73
CA ASP A 542 -2.23 -12.49 -48.11
C ASP A 542 -1.97 -13.66 -49.07
N PRO A 543 -2.84 -13.91 -50.06
CA PRO A 543 -2.54 -14.85 -51.14
C PRO A 543 -1.44 -14.27 -52.06
N PRO A 544 -0.63 -15.13 -52.71
CA PRO A 544 0.56 -14.69 -53.43
C PRO A 544 0.22 -13.98 -54.75
N ALA A 545 1.11 -13.05 -55.12
CA ALA A 545 1.01 -12.12 -56.24
C ALA A 545 1.03 -12.77 -57.65
N GLY A 546 0.28 -12.17 -58.59
CA GLY A 546 0.30 -12.51 -60.02
C GLY A 546 -0.53 -11.58 -60.94
N VAL A 547 -0.03 -10.36 -61.21
CA VAL A 547 0.24 -9.66 -62.52
C VAL A 547 -0.54 -10.14 -63.80
N PRO A 548 -0.90 -9.28 -64.81
CA PRO A 548 -1.61 -7.97 -64.84
C PRO A 548 -2.65 -7.83 -66.01
N VAL A 549 -3.16 -6.59 -66.20
CA VAL A 549 -3.76 -5.97 -67.43
C VAL A 549 -5.26 -6.14 -67.73
N GLY A 550 -5.94 -5.01 -67.98
CA GLY A 550 -7.00 -4.94 -68.98
C GLY A 550 -8.15 -3.98 -68.70
N THR A 551 -8.00 -2.72 -69.10
CA THR A 551 -9.06 -1.70 -69.27
C THR A 551 -10.11 -2.11 -70.31
N VAL A 552 -11.42 -2.01 -70.02
CA VAL A 552 -12.57 -1.69 -70.92
C VAL A 552 -13.78 -1.37 -70.01
N ASP A 553 -14.24 -0.12 -69.87
CA ASP A 553 -15.21 0.65 -70.68
C ASP A 553 -16.69 0.46 -70.29
N ASP A 554 -17.40 1.58 -70.40
CA ASP A 554 -18.75 1.92 -69.95
C ASP A 554 -19.89 1.03 -70.46
N GLY A 555 -21.03 1.04 -69.74
CA GLY A 555 -22.31 0.75 -70.41
C GLY A 555 -23.49 0.35 -69.54
N SER A 556 -24.24 1.34 -69.06
CA SER A 556 -25.72 1.41 -69.07
C SER A 556 -26.57 0.36 -68.32
N GLY A 557 -27.54 0.83 -67.53
CA GLY A 557 -28.77 0.07 -67.29
C GLY A 557 -29.50 0.31 -65.96
N ARG A 558 -30.12 1.47 -65.77
CA ARG A 558 -31.29 1.68 -64.89
C ARG A 558 -32.53 0.92 -65.45
N PRO A 559 -33.73 0.89 -64.81
CA PRO A 559 -34.17 1.45 -63.51
C PRO A 559 -35.06 0.50 -62.66
N GLY A 560 -35.53 0.95 -61.50
CA GLY A 560 -36.77 0.42 -60.91
C GLY A 560 -36.95 0.69 -59.42
N ALA A 561 -37.54 1.82 -59.09
CA ALA A 561 -37.87 2.24 -57.73
C ALA A 561 -39.36 2.00 -57.40
N THR A 562 -39.66 1.68 -56.14
CA THR A 562 -40.88 2.00 -55.39
C THR A 562 -40.45 2.06 -53.90
N GLY A 563 -40.48 3.21 -53.21
CA GLY A 563 -41.65 3.91 -52.66
C GLY A 563 -41.99 3.33 -51.27
N SER A 564 -42.17 4.06 -50.16
CA SER A 564 -42.34 5.49 -49.90
C SER A 564 -42.40 5.74 -48.36
N ALA A 565 -42.16 7.00 -47.98
CA ALA A 565 -42.68 7.78 -46.84
C ALA A 565 -42.44 7.30 -45.38
N SER A 566 -41.67 7.96 -44.49
CA SER A 566 -41.58 9.37 -44.02
C SER A 566 -42.50 9.74 -42.84
N ARG A 567 -41.88 10.18 -41.74
CA ARG A 567 -42.24 11.26 -40.77
C ARG A 567 -41.12 11.31 -39.68
N SER A 568 -40.10 12.18 -39.79
CA SER A 568 -39.97 13.52 -39.13
C SER A 568 -40.32 13.49 -37.63
N GLY A 569 -39.47 13.65 -36.61
CA GLY A 569 -38.25 14.46 -36.34
C GLY A 569 -38.45 15.11 -34.94
N PRO A 570 -37.51 15.84 -34.28
CA PRO A 570 -36.07 15.95 -34.45
C PRO A 570 -35.27 15.58 -33.17
N GLY A 571 -34.07 15.02 -33.34
CA GLY A 571 -33.07 14.85 -32.28
C GLY A 571 -32.05 16.00 -32.32
N VAL A 572 -31.82 16.62 -31.16
CA VAL A 572 -30.81 17.66 -30.95
C VAL A 572 -29.46 16.97 -30.69
N GLY A 573 -28.44 17.41 -31.43
CA GLY A 573 -27.13 16.79 -31.48
C GLY A 573 -26.23 17.04 -30.26
N ARG A 574 -25.24 16.16 -30.12
CA ARG A 574 -23.93 16.46 -29.56
C ARG A 574 -22.87 15.87 -30.47
N GLY A 575 -21.94 16.75 -30.85
CA GLY A 575 -20.92 16.52 -31.84
C GLY A 575 -19.82 15.58 -31.38
N GLU A 576 -19.21 15.00 -32.41
CA GLU A 576 -18.02 14.16 -32.42
C GLU A 576 -16.80 14.94 -31.89
N LEU A 577 -16.01 14.29 -31.04
CA LEU A 577 -14.58 14.54 -30.88
C LEU A 577 -13.88 13.19 -30.98
N SER A 578 -13.52 12.85 -32.21
CA SER A 578 -12.69 11.72 -32.58
C SER A 578 -11.21 12.13 -32.43
N GLY A 579 -10.47 11.41 -31.59
CA GLY A 579 -9.01 11.48 -31.49
C GLY A 579 -8.47 10.13 -31.01
N PRO A 580 -7.40 9.58 -31.61
CA PRO A 580 -7.02 8.18 -31.41
C PRO A 580 -6.37 7.99 -30.04
N ALA A 581 -6.81 6.97 -29.31
CA ALA A 581 -6.09 6.41 -28.17
C ALA A 581 -4.74 5.89 -28.69
N SER A 582 -3.66 6.55 -28.29
CA SER A 582 -2.31 6.07 -28.56
C SER A 582 -2.03 4.87 -27.67
N ASP A 583 -1.72 3.77 -28.33
CA ASP A 583 -1.23 2.52 -27.77
C ASP A 583 0.13 2.79 -27.09
N ALA A 584 0.10 3.10 -25.79
CA ALA A 584 1.31 3.27 -25.00
C ALA A 584 1.84 1.87 -24.65
N ALA A 585 2.56 1.30 -25.61
CA ALA A 585 3.33 0.08 -25.43
C ALA A 585 4.23 0.18 -24.19
N LEU A 586 4.19 -0.85 -23.34
CA LEU A 586 5.10 -1.01 -22.22
C LEU A 586 6.56 -0.81 -22.69
N PRO A 587 7.38 0.00 -21.98
CA PRO A 587 8.78 0.21 -22.31
C PRO A 587 9.53 -1.13 -22.45
N ASP A 588 10.45 -1.22 -23.42
CA ASP A 588 11.24 -2.43 -23.71
C ASP A 588 11.99 -2.98 -22.48
N THR A 589 12.21 -2.16 -21.46
CA THR A 589 12.76 -2.54 -20.15
C THR A 589 11.86 -3.48 -19.36
N LEU A 590 10.53 -3.33 -19.40
CA LEU A 590 9.57 -4.24 -18.77
C LEU A 590 9.42 -5.56 -19.56
N ARG A 591 9.54 -5.51 -20.89
CA ARG A 591 9.61 -6.73 -21.72
C ARG A 591 10.87 -7.54 -21.44
N GLY A 592 12.00 -6.87 -21.23
CA GLY A 592 13.27 -7.52 -20.83
C GLY A 592 13.21 -8.17 -19.45
N LEU A 593 12.52 -7.56 -18.49
CA LEU A 593 12.32 -8.06 -17.11
C LEU A 593 11.42 -9.30 -17.09
N VAL A 594 10.40 -9.33 -17.97
CA VAL A 594 9.52 -10.49 -18.16
C VAL A 594 10.23 -11.61 -18.95
N ALA A 595 11.00 -11.29 -20.00
CA ALA A 595 11.76 -12.28 -20.77
C ALA A 595 12.89 -12.93 -19.96
N ALA A 596 13.64 -12.15 -19.17
CA ALA A 596 14.72 -12.67 -18.32
C ALA A 596 14.20 -13.55 -17.16
N ARG A 597 12.96 -13.34 -16.72
CA ARG A 597 12.30 -14.16 -15.69
C ARG A 597 11.62 -15.41 -16.26
N ILE A 598 11.31 -15.42 -17.57
CA ILE A 598 10.83 -16.59 -18.32
C ILE A 598 12.00 -17.52 -18.68
N ASP A 599 13.15 -16.99 -19.12
CA ASP A 599 14.32 -17.82 -19.49
C ASP A 599 15.01 -18.47 -18.27
N GLY A 600 14.87 -17.89 -17.07
CA GLY A 600 15.41 -18.45 -15.83
C GLY A 600 14.60 -19.62 -15.22
N LEU A 601 13.39 -19.88 -15.71
CA LEU A 601 12.51 -20.98 -15.27
C LEU A 601 12.40 -22.11 -16.31
N GLY A 602 13.20 -22.04 -17.38
CA GLY A 602 13.24 -23.01 -18.45
C GLY A 602 14.65 -23.55 -18.67
N ARG A 603 15.09 -24.49 -17.83
CA ARG A 603 16.01 -25.61 -18.11
C ARG A 603 16.26 -26.37 -16.80
N ASP A 604 16.26 -27.70 -16.92
CA ASP A 604 16.41 -28.72 -15.85
C ASP A 604 17.33 -28.36 -14.66
#